data_AF-A0AAD7FH68-F1
#
_entry.id   AF-A0AAD7FH68-F1
#
_cell.length_a   1.000
_cell.length_b   1.000
_cell.length_c   1.000
_cell.angle_alpha   90.00
_cell.angle_beta   90.00
_cell.angle_gamma   90.00
#
_symmetry.space_group_name_H-M   'P 1'
#
loop_
_entity.id
_entity.type
_entity.pdbx_description
1 polymer ?
#
loop_
_entity_poly.entity_id
_entity_poly.type
_entity_poly.pdbx_seq_one_letter_code
_entity_poly.pdbx_strand_id
1 'polypeptide(L)'
;MRGVPVEHTDWLRRRYANRTSRVSFGDFVSEPFVVDAGLDQGDPHSGFGYLVYNSDLAEVPRASKGEAAVVFVDDNTVITTGYTFKSTHKKIRSIIQRSGGVDEWAKDHNALFGPAKYQLLDAS
;
A
#
# COMPACT_ATOMS: atom_id res chain seq x y z
N MET A 1 -4.86 -0.63 16.62
CA MET A 1 -5.46 0.31 15.65
C MET A 1 -5.03 1.71 16.04
N ARG A 2 -4.25 2.40 15.20
CA ARG A 2 -3.61 3.69 15.52
C ARG A 2 -4.65 4.79 15.73
N GLY A 3 -5.10 5.04 16.96
CA GLY A 3 -5.85 6.25 17.33
C GLY A 3 -7.14 6.56 16.54
N VAL A 4 -7.62 5.65 15.68
CA VAL A 4 -8.86 5.83 14.91
C VAL A 4 -10.04 5.55 15.84
N PRO A 5 -11.01 6.48 15.97
CA PRO A 5 -12.20 6.24 16.79
C PRO A 5 -12.96 4.99 16.37
N VAL A 6 -13.44 4.22 17.34
CA VAL A 6 -14.04 2.90 17.12
C VAL A 6 -15.24 2.97 16.17
N GLU A 7 -15.98 4.08 16.21
CA GLU A 7 -17.15 4.34 15.38
C GLU A 7 -16.81 4.29 13.88
N HIS A 8 -15.67 4.86 13.47
CA HIS A 8 -15.22 4.80 12.08
C HIS A 8 -14.82 3.38 11.69
N THR A 9 -14.17 2.66 12.59
CA THR A 9 -13.69 1.30 12.35
C THR A 9 -14.86 0.31 12.24
N ASP A 10 -15.90 0.50 13.04
CA ASP A 10 -17.14 -0.26 13.00
C ASP A 10 -17.96 0.04 11.76
N TRP A 11 -18.03 1.32 11.38
CA TRP A 11 -18.69 1.72 10.14
C TRP A 11 -18.02 1.08 8.92
N LEU A 12 -16.69 1.17 8.80
CA LEU A 12 -15.92 0.54 7.72
C LEU A 12 -16.11 -0.97 7.70
N ARG A 13 -16.08 -1.63 8.87
CA ARG A 13 -16.30 -3.08 8.97
C ARG A 13 -17.69 -3.48 8.44
N ARG A 14 -18.74 -2.75 8.82
CA ARG A 14 -20.11 -3.02 8.33
C ARG A 14 -20.24 -2.72 6.85
N ARG A 15 -19.64 -1.62 6.38
CA ARG A 15 -19.71 -1.17 4.98
C ARG A 15 -19.10 -2.17 4.01
N TYR A 16 -18.01 -2.83 4.41
CA TYR A 16 -17.28 -3.78 3.57
C TYR A 16 -17.58 -5.25 3.86
N ALA A 17 -18.48 -5.56 4.81
CA ALA A 17 -18.89 -6.93 5.10
C ALA A 17 -19.81 -7.50 4.01
N ASN A 18 -19.60 -8.77 3.65
CA ASN A 18 -20.48 -9.56 2.77
C ASN A 18 -20.86 -8.86 1.45
N ARG A 19 -19.92 -8.12 0.85
CA ARG A 19 -20.18 -7.38 -0.38
C ARG A 19 -20.34 -8.32 -1.57
N THR A 20 -21.28 -7.98 -2.42
CA THR A 20 -21.43 -8.54 -3.77
C THR A 20 -21.51 -7.40 -4.77
N SER A 21 -20.96 -7.59 -5.97
CA SER A 21 -21.00 -6.60 -7.04
C SER A 21 -21.41 -7.23 -8.37
N ARG A 22 -21.73 -6.38 -9.34
CA ARG A 22 -21.95 -6.72 -10.75
C ARG A 22 -21.18 -5.73 -11.61
N VAL A 23 -20.65 -6.19 -12.73
CA VAL A 23 -20.05 -5.33 -13.75
C VAL A 23 -21.10 -5.06 -14.82
N SER A 24 -21.30 -3.78 -15.16
CA SER A 24 -22.16 -3.38 -16.27
C SER A 24 -21.33 -2.63 -17.32
N PHE A 25 -21.50 -2.99 -18.59
CA PHE A 25 -20.83 -2.35 -19.71
C PHE A 25 -21.77 -2.33 -20.93
N GLY A 26 -22.27 -1.15 -21.29
CA GLY A 26 -23.29 -1.02 -22.34
C GLY A 26 -24.60 -1.70 -21.90
N ASP A 27 -25.05 -2.67 -22.69
CA ASP A 27 -26.22 -3.52 -22.43
C ASP A 27 -25.88 -4.81 -21.67
N PHE A 28 -24.60 -5.10 -21.44
CA PHE A 28 -24.17 -6.25 -20.66
C PHE A 28 -24.22 -5.96 -19.15
N VAL A 29 -24.70 -6.94 -18.38
CA VAL A 29 -24.63 -6.98 -16.91
C VAL A 29 -24.16 -8.38 -16.50
N SER A 30 -23.11 -8.45 -15.69
CA SER A 30 -22.61 -9.73 -15.17
C SER A 30 -23.55 -10.34 -14.14
N GLU A 31 -23.40 -11.64 -13.91
CA GLU A 31 -23.90 -12.26 -12.69
C GLU A 31 -23.25 -11.62 -11.44
N PRO A 32 -23.94 -11.63 -10.28
CA PRO A 32 -23.35 -11.19 -9.03
C PRO A 32 -22.12 -12.02 -8.68
N PHE A 33 -21.09 -11.36 -8.15
CA PHE A 33 -19.91 -12.02 -7.58
C PHE A 33 -19.58 -11.41 -6.22
N VAL A 34 -18.93 -12.19 -5.37
CA VAL A 34 -18.48 -11.75 -4.04
C VAL A 34 -17.25 -10.86 -4.15
N VAL A 35 -17.17 -9.82 -3.32
CA VAL A 35 -16.04 -8.90 -3.26
C VAL A 35 -15.32 -9.07 -1.92
N ASP A 36 -14.25 -9.86 -1.93
CA ASP A 36 -13.51 -10.25 -0.72
C ASP A 36 -12.57 -9.14 -0.19
N ALA A 37 -12.11 -8.26 -1.07
CA ALA A 37 -11.15 -7.20 -0.74
C ALA A 37 -11.33 -5.96 -1.62
N GLY A 38 -10.61 -4.88 -1.28
CA GLY A 38 -10.60 -3.64 -2.05
C GLY A 38 -11.63 -2.62 -1.57
N LEU A 39 -11.35 -1.35 -1.83
CA LEU A 39 -12.19 -0.21 -1.48
C LEU A 39 -13.01 0.23 -2.69
N ASP A 40 -14.16 0.85 -2.45
CA ASP A 40 -15.05 1.31 -3.52
C ASP A 40 -14.45 2.56 -4.17
N GLN A 41 -14.24 2.53 -5.49
CA GLN A 41 -13.70 3.67 -6.22
C GLN A 41 -14.74 4.80 -6.30
N GLY A 42 -14.30 6.04 -6.10
CA GLY A 42 -15.16 7.23 -6.10
C GLY A 42 -15.90 7.48 -4.78
N ASP A 43 -15.75 6.61 -3.78
CA ASP A 43 -16.26 6.87 -2.43
C ASP A 43 -15.29 7.77 -1.64
N PRO A 44 -15.76 8.88 -1.03
CA PRO A 44 -14.93 9.77 -0.24
C PRO A 44 -14.25 9.10 0.97
N HIS A 45 -14.84 8.05 1.57
CA HIS A 45 -14.25 7.37 2.72
C HIS A 45 -13.15 6.39 2.32
N SER A 46 -13.23 5.80 1.13
CA SER A 46 -12.17 4.94 0.58
C SER A 46 -10.80 5.61 0.58
N GLY A 47 -10.72 6.91 0.26
CA GLY A 47 -9.45 7.65 0.28
C GLY A 47 -8.79 7.67 1.66
N PHE A 48 -9.57 8.00 2.70
CA PHE A 48 -9.08 7.97 4.09
C PHE A 48 -8.70 6.55 4.53
N GLY A 49 -9.54 5.56 4.21
CA GLY A 49 -9.27 4.16 4.54
C GLY A 49 -7.96 3.67 3.91
N TYR A 50 -7.67 4.09 2.68
CA TYR A 50 -6.45 3.74 1.98
C TYR A 50 -5.19 4.37 2.60
N LEU A 51 -5.27 5.61 3.07
CA LEU A 51 -4.17 6.26 3.80
C LEU A 51 -3.83 5.53 5.11
N VAL A 52 -4.84 5.10 5.86
CA VAL A 52 -4.63 4.31 7.08
C VAL A 52 -4.02 2.95 6.74
N TYR A 53 -4.54 2.28 5.72
CA TYR A 53 -4.04 1.00 5.23
C TYR A 53 -2.56 1.06 4.78
N ASN A 54 -2.16 2.10 4.04
CA ASN A 54 -0.78 2.26 3.56
C ASN A 54 0.18 2.84 4.61
N SER A 55 -0.31 3.34 5.74
CA SER A 55 0.54 4.06 6.70
C SER A 55 1.68 3.23 7.29
N ASP A 56 1.51 1.91 7.44
CA ASP A 56 2.56 1.00 7.92
C ASP A 56 3.76 0.94 6.96
N LEU A 57 3.53 1.14 5.66
CA LEU A 57 4.59 1.14 4.66
C LEU A 57 5.58 2.30 4.87
N ALA A 58 5.09 3.44 5.36
CA ALA A 58 5.92 4.60 5.68
C ALA A 58 6.86 4.35 6.88
N GLU A 59 6.57 3.33 7.70
CA GLU A 59 7.35 2.98 8.88
C GLU A 59 8.38 1.86 8.62
N VAL A 60 8.34 1.22 7.44
CA VAL A 60 9.32 0.22 7.02
C VAL A 60 10.77 0.74 7.08
N PRO A 61 11.11 1.96 6.60
CA PRO A 61 12.48 2.48 6.61
C PRO A 61 13.04 2.74 8.01
N ARG A 62 14.34 2.50 8.19
CA ARG A 62 15.04 2.78 9.45
C ARG A 62 15.82 4.09 9.34
N ALA A 63 15.30 5.15 9.95
CA ALA A 63 15.96 6.45 9.98
C ALA A 63 17.41 6.38 10.50
N SER A 64 17.68 5.52 11.49
CA SER A 64 19.03 5.28 12.03
C SER A 64 20.03 4.70 11.02
N LYS A 65 19.57 4.21 9.86
CA LYS A 65 20.40 3.69 8.76
C LYS A 65 20.48 4.63 7.56
N GLY A 66 19.92 5.84 7.68
CA GLY A 66 19.77 6.79 6.57
C GLY A 66 18.78 6.26 5.52
N GLU A 67 17.69 5.64 5.96
CA GLU A 67 16.58 5.19 5.12
C GLU A 67 15.35 6.05 5.40
N ALA A 68 14.56 6.33 4.37
CA ALA A 68 13.29 7.05 4.46
C ALA A 68 12.30 6.49 3.44
N ALA A 69 11.02 6.83 3.59
CA ALA A 69 10.00 6.57 2.58
C ALA A 69 9.07 7.77 2.45
N VAL A 70 8.52 7.92 1.25
CA VAL A 70 7.42 8.82 0.95
C VAL A 70 6.29 7.95 0.43
N VAL A 71 5.15 8.02 1.10
CA VAL A 71 3.92 7.29 0.76
C VAL A 71 2.87 8.32 0.38
N PHE A 72 2.36 8.23 -0.84
CA PHE A 72 1.31 9.11 -1.36
C PHE A 72 0.28 8.29 -2.10
N VAL A 73 -0.85 7.99 -1.44
CA VAL A 73 -1.87 7.09 -1.99
C VAL A 73 -1.19 5.81 -2.46
N ASP A 74 -1.21 5.47 -3.75
CA ASP A 74 -0.63 4.27 -4.34
C ASP A 74 0.83 4.44 -4.77
N ASP A 75 1.32 5.67 -4.86
CA ASP A 75 2.71 5.99 -5.18
C ASP A 75 3.59 5.95 -3.92
N ASN A 76 4.60 5.08 -3.96
CA ASN A 76 5.48 4.81 -2.84
C ASN A 76 6.93 4.90 -3.28
N THR A 77 7.74 5.64 -2.53
CA THR A 77 9.18 5.80 -2.80
C THR A 77 9.97 5.44 -1.55
N VAL A 78 10.98 4.58 -1.70
CA VAL A 78 12.00 4.34 -0.66
C VAL A 78 13.27 5.11 -1.02
N ILE A 79 13.87 5.74 -0.02
CA ILE A 79 15.04 6.60 -0.17
C ILE A 79 16.12 6.09 0.77
N THR A 80 17.37 6.04 0.31
CA THR A 80 18.50 5.76 1.19
C THR A 80 19.77 6.45 0.73
N THR A 81 20.66 6.75 1.66
CA THR A 81 21.98 7.32 1.39
C THR A 81 23.09 6.29 1.67
N GLY A 82 24.22 6.44 0.98
CA GLY A 82 25.38 5.56 1.14
C GLY A 82 26.62 6.14 0.47
N TYR A 83 27.80 5.60 0.81
CA TYR A 83 29.09 6.09 0.30
C TYR A 83 29.36 5.71 -1.16
N THR A 84 28.66 4.70 -1.68
CA THR A 84 28.79 4.23 -3.06
C THR A 84 27.43 3.80 -3.58
N PHE A 85 27.18 3.96 -4.89
CA PHE A 85 25.98 3.45 -5.55
C PHE A 85 25.72 1.98 -5.22
N LYS A 86 26.76 1.14 -5.27
CA LYS A 86 26.66 -0.27 -4.90
C LYS A 86 26.18 -0.50 -3.47
N SER A 87 26.65 0.29 -2.50
CA SER A 87 26.17 0.20 -1.11
C SER A 87 24.74 0.70 -0.96
N THR A 88 24.37 1.76 -1.68
CA THR A 88 23.03 2.36 -1.69
C THR A 88 22.00 1.39 -2.28
N HIS A 89 22.29 0.78 -3.44
CA HIS A 89 21.40 -0.21 -4.06
C HIS A 89 21.21 -1.45 -3.19
N LYS A 90 22.26 -1.90 -2.48
CA LYS A 90 22.14 -2.98 -1.49
C LYS A 90 21.20 -2.60 -0.35
N LYS A 91 21.23 -1.34 0.12
CA LYS A 91 20.28 -0.85 1.12
C LYS A 91 18.85 -0.83 0.57
N ILE A 92 18.63 -0.33 -0.65
CA ILE A 92 17.31 -0.35 -1.30
C ILE A 92 16.76 -1.78 -1.35
N ARG A 93 17.56 -2.73 -1.86
CA ARG A 93 17.19 -4.15 -1.88
C ARG A 93 16.86 -4.68 -0.48
N SER A 94 17.64 -4.28 0.53
CA SER A 94 17.38 -4.67 1.90
C SER A 94 16.07 -4.09 2.45
N ILE A 95 15.72 -2.83 2.15
CA ILE A 95 14.44 -2.24 2.59
C ILE A 95 13.26 -3.04 2.01
N ILE A 96 13.39 -3.46 0.76
CA ILE A 96 12.35 -4.23 0.06
C ILE A 96 12.21 -5.64 0.64
N GLN A 97 13.31 -6.38 0.77
CA GLN A 97 13.29 -7.83 0.95
C GLN A 97 13.56 -8.32 2.39
N ARG A 98 13.91 -7.43 3.33
CA ARG A 98 14.15 -7.84 4.72
C ARG A 98 12.85 -8.26 5.41
N SER A 99 12.96 -8.98 6.52
CA SER A 99 11.82 -9.16 7.42
C SER A 99 11.35 -7.80 7.98
N GLY A 100 10.04 -7.59 7.95
CA GLY A 100 9.36 -6.31 8.14
C GLY A 100 9.61 -5.32 7.00
N GLY A 101 10.00 -5.81 5.82
CA GLY A 101 10.25 -5.02 4.61
C GLY A 101 9.00 -4.81 3.77
N VAL A 102 9.19 -4.16 2.62
CA VAL A 102 8.09 -3.81 1.68
C VAL A 102 7.39 -5.07 1.14
N ASP A 103 8.13 -6.13 0.83
CA ASP A 103 7.56 -7.37 0.28
C ASP A 103 6.67 -8.09 1.32
N GLU A 104 7.10 -8.12 2.58
CA GLU A 104 6.31 -8.71 3.67
C GLU A 104 5.08 -7.87 3.98
N TRP A 105 5.23 -6.54 4.03
CA TRP A 105 4.10 -5.63 4.16
C TRP A 105 3.04 -5.88 3.08
N ALA A 106 3.44 -5.97 1.80
CA ALA A 106 2.49 -6.18 0.71
C ALA A 106 1.74 -7.51 0.82
N LYS A 107 2.45 -8.58 1.19
CA LYS A 107 1.86 -9.90 1.42
C LYS A 107 0.80 -9.85 2.52
N ASP A 108 1.11 -9.23 3.66
CA ASP A 108 0.20 -9.17 4.81
C ASP A 108 -1.02 -8.28 4.56
N HIS A 109 -0.89 -7.32 3.65
CA HIS A 109 -1.92 -6.35 3.31
C HIS A 109 -2.75 -6.73 2.08
N ASN A 110 -2.51 -7.90 1.46
CA ASN A 110 -3.13 -8.28 0.18
C ASN A 110 -2.89 -7.23 -0.93
N ALA A 111 -1.70 -6.63 -0.93
CA ALA A 111 -1.26 -5.67 -1.93
C ALA A 111 -0.41 -6.37 -3.00
N LEU A 112 -0.49 -5.86 -4.24
CA LEU A 112 0.37 -6.27 -5.33
C LEU A 112 1.06 -5.04 -5.91
N PHE A 113 2.38 -5.01 -5.82
CA PHE A 113 3.16 -4.05 -6.59
C PHE A 113 3.28 -4.50 -8.04
N GLY A 114 3.34 -3.55 -8.97
CA GLY A 114 3.63 -3.81 -10.38
C GLY A 114 5.11 -3.55 -10.68
N PRO A 115 6.00 -4.56 -10.69
CA PRO A 115 7.45 -4.33 -10.83
C PRO A 115 7.82 -3.67 -12.15
N ALA A 116 6.99 -3.85 -13.19
CA ALA A 116 7.15 -3.20 -14.49
C ALA A 116 7.06 -1.66 -14.42
N LYS A 117 6.49 -1.10 -13.34
CA LYS A 117 6.39 0.34 -13.11
C LYS A 117 7.53 0.90 -12.24
N TYR A 118 8.39 0.04 -11.70
CA TYR A 118 9.44 0.49 -10.79
C TYR A 118 10.46 1.36 -11.52
N GLN A 119 10.90 2.41 -10.85
CA GLN A 119 11.97 3.28 -11.31
C GLN A 119 13.04 3.38 -10.22
N LEU A 120 14.31 3.36 -10.63
CA LEU A 120 15.45 3.59 -9.76
C LEU A 120 16.11 4.90 -10.20
N LEU A 121 16.25 5.84 -9.27
CA LEU A 121 16.96 7.10 -9.48
C LEU A 121 18.20 7.13 -8.59
N ASP A 122 19.34 7.40 -9.21
CA ASP A 122 20.59 7.68 -8.53
C ASP A 122 20.83 9.20 -8.54
N ALA A 123 21.14 9.76 -7.37
CA ALA A 123 21.49 11.17 -7.19
C ALA A 123 22.77 11.28 -6.35
N SER A 124 23.66 12.19 -6.75
CA SER A 124 24.99 12.41 -6.16
C SER A 124 25.22 13.87 -5.81
#